data_AF-A0AAN9SZT6-F1
#
_entry.id   AF-A0AAN9SZT6-F1
#
_cell.length_a   1.000
_cell.length_b   1.000
_cell.length_c   1.000
_cell.angle_alpha   90.00
_cell.angle_beta   90.00
_cell.angle_gamma   90.00
#
_symmetry.space_group_name_H-M   'P 1'
#
loop_
_entity.id
_entity.type
_entity.pdbx_description
1 polymer ?
#
loop_
_entity_poly.entity_id
_entity_poly.type
_entity_poly.pdbx_seq_one_letter_code
_entity_poly.pdbx_strand_id
1 'polypeptide(L)'
;MTVVLAKAIWHKLSLFSNLDKLLAPNRPCHNSLWVSILALHKALSDRPTDLVVVAAFSLAVNNDPSGLDAEALEAEIVDLAKNVRGTILQMTNVYFVSQATADYPQAPASNLVFIPIGLSIKVCNIFYRIRASANKKNLSKQSRKIDYESLARGDLLEVRHVFARIVFDTLYPLHQNHTQSRNSCISQGG
;
A
#
# COMPACT_ATOMS: atom_id res chain seq x y z
N MET A 1 -11.68 -23.98 5.17
CA MET A 1 -12.00 -23.05 4.06
C MET A 1 -12.59 -21.72 4.57
N THR A 2 -13.49 -21.73 5.54
CA THR A 2 -14.11 -20.54 6.15
C THR A 2 -13.14 -19.57 6.85
N VAL A 3 -12.12 -20.07 7.56
CA VAL A 3 -11.15 -19.21 8.28
C VAL A 3 -10.21 -18.45 7.34
N VAL A 4 -9.76 -19.08 6.25
CA VAL A 4 -8.89 -18.46 5.24
C VAL A 4 -9.65 -17.39 4.46
N LEU A 5 -10.89 -17.68 4.08
CA LEU A 5 -11.77 -16.74 3.40
C LEU A 5 -12.13 -15.55 4.29
N ALA A 6 -12.47 -15.80 5.56
CA ALA A 6 -12.74 -14.75 6.54
C ALA A 6 -11.50 -13.87 6.80
N LYS A 7 -10.30 -14.45 6.86
CA LYS A 7 -9.04 -13.70 7.01
C LYS A 7 -8.74 -12.84 5.78
N ALA A 8 -8.97 -13.35 4.57
CA ALA A 8 -8.80 -12.59 3.33
C ALA A 8 -9.82 -11.44 3.22
N ILE A 9 -11.09 -11.68 3.57
CA ILE A 9 -12.14 -10.66 3.62
C ILE A 9 -11.81 -9.59 4.67
N TRP A 10 -11.35 -10.00 5.86
CA TRP A 10 -10.94 -9.09 6.93
C TRP A 10 -9.79 -8.18 6.51
N HIS A 11 -8.73 -8.73 5.90
CA HIS A 11 -7.61 -7.92 5.42
C HIS A 11 -8.05 -6.92 4.34
N LYS A 12 -8.92 -7.34 3.42
CA LYS A 12 -9.45 -6.47 2.36
C LYS A 12 -10.30 -5.33 2.92
N LEU A 13 -11.21 -5.63 3.85
CA LEU A 13 -12.05 -4.63 4.51
C LEU A 13 -11.24 -3.67 5.41
N SER A 14 -10.26 -4.19 6.15
CA SER A 14 -9.36 -3.39 6.99
C SER A 14 -8.52 -2.42 6.15
N LEU A 15 -8.06 -2.87 4.98
CA LEU A 15 -7.32 -2.03 4.04
C LEU A 15 -8.16 -0.86 3.52
N PHE A 16 -9.40 -1.12 3.12
CA PHE A 16 -10.32 -0.05 2.68
C PHE A 16 -10.69 0.90 3.84
N SER A 17 -10.89 0.38 5.05
CA SER A 17 -11.16 1.21 6.23
C SER A 17 -10.00 2.16 6.56
N ASN A 18 -8.75 1.70 6.47
CA ASN A 18 -7.59 2.56 6.68
C ASN A 18 -7.37 3.55 5.54
N LEU A 19 -7.73 3.17 4.32
CA LEU A 19 -7.72 4.06 3.17
C LEU A 19 -8.71 5.22 3.35
N ASP A 20 -9.94 4.94 3.82
CA ASP A 20 -10.98 5.94 4.12
C ASP A 20 -10.61 6.90 5.26
N LYS A 21 -9.75 6.48 6.20
CA LYS A 21 -9.24 7.39 7.26
C LYS A 21 -8.27 8.42 6.70
N LEU A 22 -7.58 8.08 5.61
CA LEU A 22 -6.50 8.89 5.04
C LEU A 22 -6.95 9.69 3.83
N LEU A 23 -7.94 9.20 3.10
CA LEU A 23 -8.53 9.83 1.92
C LEU A 23 -9.96 10.28 2.21
N ALA A 24 -10.30 11.49 1.81
CA ALA A 24 -11.63 12.07 1.95
C ALA A 24 -11.93 12.91 0.71
N PRO A 25 -13.20 13.29 0.43
CA PRO A 25 -13.53 14.12 -0.73
C PRO A 25 -12.73 15.43 -0.80
N ASN A 26 -12.34 16.00 0.35
CA ASN A 26 -11.49 17.20 0.44
C ASN A 26 -9.98 16.91 0.45
N ARG A 27 -9.58 15.65 0.25
CA ARG A 27 -8.20 15.15 0.28
C ARG A 27 -7.98 14.23 -0.93
N PRO A 28 -7.95 14.78 -2.15
CA PRO A 28 -7.76 13.99 -3.36
C PRO A 28 -6.39 13.31 -3.36
N CYS A 29 -6.30 12.15 -3.98
CA CYS A 29 -5.03 11.46 -4.23
C CYS A 29 -4.94 11.07 -5.71
N HIS A 30 -3.71 10.96 -6.20
CA HIS A 30 -3.48 10.53 -7.58
C HIS A 30 -3.87 9.04 -7.77
N ASN A 31 -4.43 8.72 -8.95
CA ASN A 31 -4.91 7.37 -9.30
C ASN A 31 -3.86 6.26 -9.12
N SER A 32 -2.56 6.60 -9.17
CA SER A 32 -1.48 5.64 -8.93
C SER A 32 -1.53 5.00 -7.55
N LEU A 33 -2.02 5.70 -6.52
CA LEU A 33 -2.16 5.13 -5.18
C LEU A 33 -3.16 3.98 -5.17
N TRP A 34 -4.34 4.19 -5.75
CA TRP A 34 -5.39 3.17 -5.86
C TRP A 34 -4.94 1.95 -6.66
N VAL A 35 -4.26 2.20 -7.78
CA VAL A 35 -3.72 1.13 -8.63
C VAL A 35 -2.62 0.34 -7.90
N SER A 36 -1.74 1.00 -7.13
CA SER A 36 -0.75 0.32 -6.29
C SER A 36 -1.38 -0.60 -5.25
N ILE A 37 -2.44 -0.12 -4.59
CA ILE A 37 -3.18 -0.90 -3.59
C ILE A 37 -3.85 -2.11 -4.24
N LEU A 38 -4.50 -1.92 -5.39
CA LEU A 38 -5.13 -3.00 -6.15
C LEU A 38 -4.11 -4.05 -6.61
N ALA A 39 -2.95 -3.61 -7.10
CA ALA A 39 -1.88 -4.49 -7.53
C ALA A 39 -1.31 -5.31 -6.35
N LEU A 40 -1.06 -4.68 -5.20
CA LEU A 40 -0.65 -5.40 -4.00
C LEU A 40 -1.73 -6.40 -3.57
N HIS A 41 -3.00 -6.00 -3.57
CA HIS A 41 -4.11 -6.88 -3.21
C HIS A 41 -4.17 -8.12 -4.11
N LYS A 42 -4.09 -7.94 -5.43
CA LYS A 42 -4.10 -9.06 -6.39
C LYS A 42 -2.87 -9.95 -6.24
N ALA A 43 -1.67 -9.38 -6.06
CA ALA A 43 -0.45 -10.15 -5.83
C ALA A 43 -0.54 -11.03 -4.57
N LEU A 44 -1.11 -10.50 -3.47
CA LEU A 44 -1.34 -11.23 -2.23
C LEU A 44 -2.47 -12.28 -2.35
N SER A 45 -3.46 -12.02 -3.21
CA SER A 45 -4.53 -12.98 -3.51
C SER A 45 -4.03 -14.16 -4.33
N ASP A 46 -3.13 -13.92 -5.28
CA ASP A 46 -2.54 -14.97 -6.12
C ASP A 46 -1.54 -15.80 -5.33
N ARG A 47 -0.75 -15.14 -4.49
CA ARG A 47 0.29 -15.77 -3.70
C ARG A 47 0.27 -15.23 -2.27
N PRO A 48 -0.41 -15.94 -1.35
CA PRO A 48 -0.39 -15.59 0.07
C PRO A 48 1.05 -15.43 0.55
N THR A 49 1.36 -14.26 1.11
CA THR A 49 2.70 -13.89 1.57
C THR A 49 2.63 -13.59 3.06
N ASP A 50 3.70 -13.91 3.81
CA ASP A 50 3.75 -13.65 5.24
C ASP A 50 3.61 -12.15 5.53
N LEU A 51 2.84 -11.80 6.57
CA LEU A 51 2.61 -10.40 6.96
C LEU A 51 3.92 -9.68 7.32
N VAL A 52 4.92 -10.40 7.84
CA VAL A 52 6.26 -9.87 8.11
C VAL A 52 6.92 -9.39 6.82
N VAL A 53 6.84 -10.18 5.75
CA VAL A 53 7.38 -9.81 4.42
C VAL A 53 6.63 -8.62 3.84
N VAL A 54 5.30 -8.55 4.00
CA VAL A 54 4.49 -7.42 3.52
C VAL A 54 4.80 -6.13 4.30
N ALA A 55 5.04 -6.24 5.61
CA ALA A 55 5.44 -5.12 6.45
C ALA A 55 6.85 -4.60 6.08
N ALA A 56 7.78 -5.53 5.95
CA ALA A 56 9.16 -5.27 5.51
C ALA A 56 9.20 -4.63 4.11
N PHE A 57 8.37 -5.13 3.19
CA PHE A 57 8.15 -4.53 1.87
C PHE A 57 7.61 -3.09 1.96
N SER A 58 6.65 -2.83 2.85
CA SER A 58 6.09 -1.48 3.05
C SER A 58 7.15 -0.49 3.55
N LEU A 59 7.99 -0.93 4.48
CA LEU A 59 9.14 -0.14 4.97
C LEU A 59 10.17 0.12 3.86
N ALA A 60 10.50 -0.91 3.08
CA ALA A 60 11.40 -0.79 1.93
C ALA A 60 10.87 0.19 0.86
N VAL A 61 9.56 0.16 0.57
CA VAL A 61 8.90 1.10 -0.35
C VAL A 61 9.04 2.55 0.14
N ASN A 62 8.92 2.77 1.45
CA ASN A 62 9.05 4.09 2.07
C ASN A 62 10.51 4.59 2.22
N ASN A 63 11.49 3.78 1.80
CA ASN A 63 12.92 4.03 1.99
C ASN A 63 13.38 3.99 3.48
N ASP A 64 12.67 3.27 4.35
CA ASP A 64 13.13 2.97 5.72
C ASP A 64 13.62 1.53 5.84
N PRO A 65 14.87 1.22 5.46
CA PRO A 65 15.41 -0.13 5.56
C PRO A 65 15.86 -0.48 6.99
N SER A 66 15.64 0.38 8.00
CA SER A 66 16.25 0.23 9.33
C SER A 66 15.77 -1.00 10.13
N GLY A 67 14.72 -1.68 9.66
CA GLY A 67 14.19 -2.91 10.25
C GLY A 67 14.47 -4.21 9.47
N LEU A 68 15.29 -4.17 8.41
CA LEU A 68 15.49 -5.32 7.52
C LEU A 68 16.86 -5.96 7.78
N ASP A 69 16.91 -7.00 8.60
CA ASP A 69 18.15 -7.74 8.89
C ASP A 69 17.91 -9.25 8.74
N ALA A 70 17.91 -9.72 7.48
CA ALA A 70 18.03 -11.13 7.07
C ALA A 70 18.07 -11.23 5.54
N GLU A 71 19.09 -11.90 4.98
CA GLU A 71 19.24 -12.14 3.53
C GLU A 71 18.02 -12.89 2.94
N ALA A 72 17.48 -13.86 3.69
CA ALA A 72 16.27 -14.59 3.29
C ALA A 72 15.03 -13.67 3.20
N LEU A 73 14.88 -12.73 4.14
CA LEU A 73 13.78 -11.77 4.14
C LEU A 73 13.91 -10.79 2.96
N GLU A 74 15.13 -10.38 2.59
CA GLU A 74 15.35 -9.53 1.41
C GLU A 74 14.91 -10.22 0.12
N ALA A 75 15.25 -11.50 -0.06
CA ALA A 75 14.86 -12.26 -1.23
C ALA A 75 13.32 -12.32 -1.39
N GLU A 76 12.61 -12.55 -0.29
CA GLU A 76 11.14 -12.58 -0.27
C GLU A 76 10.52 -11.20 -0.57
N ILE A 77 11.10 -10.11 -0.05
CA ILE A 77 10.67 -8.75 -0.35
C ILE A 77 10.86 -8.42 -1.85
N VAL A 78 12.02 -8.77 -2.41
CA VAL A 78 12.31 -8.59 -3.84
C VAL A 78 11.33 -9.39 -4.70
N ASP A 79 11.03 -10.60 -4.28
CA ASP A 79 10.12 -11.49 -4.99
C ASP A 79 8.66 -10.99 -4.92
N LEU A 80 8.21 -10.51 -3.75
CA LEU A 80 6.92 -9.81 -3.62
C LEU A 80 6.86 -8.58 -4.53
N ALA A 81 7.93 -7.79 -4.61
CA ALA A 81 8.01 -6.63 -5.51
C ALA A 81 7.95 -7.02 -6.99
N LYS A 82 8.54 -8.15 -7.38
CA LYS A 82 8.43 -8.68 -8.74
C LYS A 82 7.00 -9.12 -9.03
N ASN A 83 6.36 -9.81 -8.10
CA ASN A 83 4.97 -10.27 -8.24
C ASN A 83 4.01 -9.09 -8.44
N VAL A 84 4.09 -8.07 -7.57
CA VAL A 84 3.28 -6.84 -7.70
C VAL A 84 3.48 -6.17 -9.07
N ARG A 85 4.73 -6.09 -9.56
CA ARG A 85 5.03 -5.56 -10.91
C ARG A 85 4.43 -6.43 -12.02
N GLY A 86 4.50 -7.76 -11.90
CA GLY A 86 3.87 -8.69 -12.84
C GLY A 86 2.35 -8.47 -12.92
N THR A 87 1.70 -8.34 -11.77
CA THR A 87 0.27 -8.02 -11.67
C THR A 87 -0.09 -6.71 -12.36
N ILE A 88 0.71 -5.65 -12.17
CA ILE A 88 0.49 -4.36 -12.84
C ILE A 88 0.52 -4.53 -14.36
N LEU A 89 1.51 -5.28 -14.88
CA LEU A 89 1.64 -5.52 -16.32
C LEU A 89 0.48 -6.33 -16.87
N GLN A 90 0.00 -7.34 -16.15
CA GLN A 90 -1.19 -8.11 -16.55
C GLN A 90 -2.42 -7.21 -16.70
N MET A 91 -2.61 -6.24 -15.80
CA MET A 91 -3.73 -5.28 -15.85
C MET A 91 -3.61 -4.25 -16.99
N THR A 92 -2.49 -4.21 -17.71
CA THR A 92 -2.30 -3.39 -18.92
C THR A 92 -2.57 -4.14 -20.23
N ASN A 93 -2.84 -5.44 -20.15
CA ASN A 93 -2.95 -6.31 -21.33
C ASN A 93 -4.36 -6.89 -21.46
N VAL A 94 -4.98 -6.59 -22.60
CA VAL A 94 -6.36 -6.99 -22.93
C VAL A 94 -6.58 -8.50 -22.79
N TYR A 95 -5.61 -9.33 -23.15
CA TYR A 95 -5.74 -10.79 -23.04
C TYR A 95 -6.00 -11.24 -21.60
N PHE A 96 -5.19 -10.76 -20.65
CA PHE A 96 -5.33 -11.13 -19.24
C PHE A 96 -6.60 -10.54 -18.62
N VAL A 97 -7.00 -9.34 -19.03
CA VAL A 97 -8.25 -8.72 -18.61
C VAL A 97 -9.44 -9.55 -19.11
N SER A 98 -9.48 -9.89 -20.39
CA SER A 98 -10.53 -10.71 -20.99
C SER A 98 -10.65 -12.07 -20.32
N GLN A 99 -9.50 -12.70 -20.01
CA GLN A 99 -9.48 -13.97 -19.27
C GLN A 99 -10.07 -13.81 -17.87
N ALA A 100 -9.72 -12.76 -17.14
CA ALA A 100 -10.25 -12.51 -15.80
C ALA A 100 -11.77 -12.18 -15.80
N THR A 101 -12.28 -11.58 -16.87
CA THR A 101 -13.71 -11.27 -17.01
C THR A 101 -14.52 -12.41 -17.60
N ALA A 102 -13.90 -13.47 -18.13
CA ALA A 102 -14.60 -14.61 -18.72
C ALA A 102 -15.52 -15.33 -17.72
N ASP A 103 -15.13 -15.34 -16.44
CA ASP A 103 -15.92 -15.92 -15.35
C ASP A 103 -17.15 -15.05 -14.98
N TYR A 104 -17.28 -13.85 -15.56
CA TYR A 104 -18.35 -12.89 -15.31
C TYR A 104 -19.02 -12.47 -16.62
N PRO A 105 -19.83 -13.34 -17.26
CA PRO A 105 -20.42 -13.08 -18.57
C PRO A 105 -21.38 -11.88 -18.60
N GLN A 106 -21.90 -11.47 -17.44
CA GLN A 106 -22.69 -10.25 -17.26
C GLN A 106 -21.86 -8.96 -17.22
N ALA A 107 -20.52 -9.05 -17.11
CA ALA A 107 -19.66 -7.88 -17.12
C ALA A 107 -19.65 -7.25 -18.53
N PRO A 108 -19.70 -5.91 -18.64
CA PRO A 108 -19.60 -5.26 -19.95
C PRO A 108 -18.33 -5.69 -20.68
N ALA A 109 -18.47 -6.13 -21.94
CA ALA A 109 -17.35 -6.42 -22.83
C ALA A 109 -16.66 -5.10 -23.22
N SER A 110 -15.90 -4.56 -22.28
CA SER A 110 -15.14 -3.35 -22.44
C SER A 110 -13.76 -3.76 -22.95
N ASN A 111 -13.48 -3.53 -24.24
CA ASN A 111 -12.15 -3.63 -24.84
C ASN A 111 -11.15 -2.58 -24.28
N LEU A 112 -11.42 -2.02 -23.10
CA LEU A 112 -10.59 -1.02 -22.45
C LEU A 112 -9.59 -1.71 -21.53
N VAL A 113 -8.33 -1.31 -21.68
CA VAL A 113 -7.27 -1.62 -20.73
C VAL A 113 -7.57 -0.89 -19.42
N PHE A 114 -7.68 -1.61 -18.29
CA PHE A 114 -7.99 -1.04 -16.97
C PHE A 114 -7.01 0.06 -16.53
N ILE A 115 -5.75 -0.02 -16.97
CA ILE A 115 -4.68 0.91 -16.57
C ILE A 115 -3.91 1.37 -17.82
N PRO A 116 -3.95 2.66 -18.18
CA PRO A 116 -3.12 3.20 -19.25
C PRO A 116 -1.63 2.94 -18.98
N ILE A 117 -0.84 2.66 -20.03
CA ILE A 117 0.58 2.29 -19.87
C ILE A 117 1.42 3.38 -19.15
N GLY A 118 1.10 4.66 -19.37
CA GLY A 118 1.75 5.74 -18.63
C GLY A 118 1.47 5.69 -17.12
N LEU A 119 0.27 5.27 -16.72
CA LEU A 119 -0.07 5.07 -15.32
C LEU A 119 0.62 3.83 -14.75
N SER A 120 0.71 2.73 -15.50
CA SER A 120 1.40 1.51 -15.04
C SER A 120 2.89 1.75 -14.78
N ILE A 121 3.57 2.54 -15.62
CA ILE A 121 4.97 2.94 -15.40
C ILE A 121 5.11 3.74 -14.10
N LYS A 122 4.23 4.72 -13.84
CA LYS A 122 4.21 5.47 -12.58
C LYS A 122 4.04 4.54 -11.37
N VAL A 123 3.16 3.54 -11.48
CA VAL A 123 2.89 2.57 -10.41
C VAL A 123 4.09 1.64 -10.21
N CYS A 124 4.69 1.11 -11.28
CA CYS A 124 5.91 0.31 -11.21
C CYS A 124 7.06 1.07 -10.51
N ASN A 125 7.17 2.38 -10.72
CA ASN A 125 8.17 3.21 -10.06
C ASN A 125 7.98 3.31 -8.54
N ILE A 126 6.78 3.09 -8.00
CA ILE A 126 6.55 3.02 -6.54
C ILE A 126 7.34 1.83 -5.96
N PHE A 127 7.43 0.73 -6.70
CA PHE A 127 8.04 -0.52 -6.28
C PHE A 127 9.48 -0.76 -6.80
N TYR A 128 9.99 0.13 -7.66
CA TYR A 128 11.27 -0.08 -8.36
C TYR A 128 12.52 -0.08 -7.44
N ARG A 129 12.48 0.62 -6.29
CA ARG A 129 13.68 0.86 -5.45
C ARG A 129 13.99 -0.23 -4.40
N ILE A 130 13.42 -1.42 -4.52
CA ILE A 130 13.52 -2.47 -3.51
C ILE A 130 14.78 -3.34 -3.74
N ARG A 131 15.98 -2.75 -3.82
CA ARG A 131 17.26 -3.52 -3.91
C ARG A 131 18.32 -2.89 -2.99
N ALA A 132 19.01 -3.72 -2.20
CA ALA A 132 20.14 -3.33 -1.32
C ALA A 132 21.33 -2.76 -2.13
N SER A 133 22.21 -1.89 -1.64
CA SER A 133 22.56 -1.43 -0.28
C SER A 133 23.26 -0.04 -0.30
N ALA A 134 23.58 0.45 0.91
CA ALA A 134 24.58 1.48 1.29
C ALA A 134 24.40 2.95 0.84
N ASN A 135 23.72 3.75 1.67
CA ASN A 135 24.35 4.87 2.36
C ASN A 135 23.43 5.45 3.43
N LYS A 136 23.95 5.57 4.66
CA LYS A 136 23.27 6.15 5.82
C LYS A 136 22.81 7.58 5.50
N LYS A 137 21.50 7.78 5.48
CA LYS A 137 20.89 9.06 5.88
C LYS A 137 19.76 8.75 6.85
N ASN A 138 20.00 9.08 8.11
CA ASN A 138 18.96 9.23 9.12
C ASN A 138 17.99 10.29 8.61
N LEU A 139 16.71 9.98 8.40
CA LEU A 139 15.63 10.97 8.53
C LEU A 139 14.28 10.30 8.87
N SER A 140 13.96 10.45 10.14
CA SER A 140 12.68 10.79 10.76
C SER A 140 11.42 9.98 10.48
N LYS A 141 11.06 9.25 11.54
CA LYS A 141 9.75 9.23 12.22
C LYS A 141 8.57 8.81 11.35
N GLN A 142 7.98 7.70 11.78
CA GLN A 142 6.65 7.14 11.52
C GLN A 142 5.45 8.10 11.74
N SER A 143 5.66 9.42 11.66
CA SER A 143 4.70 10.49 11.92
C SER A 143 4.95 11.73 11.02
N ARG A 144 5.50 11.54 9.82
CA ARG A 144 5.48 12.62 8.82
C ARG A 144 4.03 12.87 8.37
N LYS A 145 3.55 14.09 8.58
CA LYS A 145 2.23 14.55 8.11
C LYS A 145 2.14 14.35 6.59
N ILE A 146 0.99 13.87 6.13
CA ILE A 146 0.72 13.68 4.69
C ILE A 146 0.63 15.06 4.02
N ASP A 147 1.38 15.23 2.95
CA ASP A 147 1.28 16.36 2.02
C ASP A 147 0.25 16.03 0.94
N TYR A 148 -1.00 16.42 1.18
CA TYR A 148 -2.10 16.14 0.25
C TYR A 148 -1.95 16.83 -1.11
N GLU A 149 -1.23 17.94 -1.19
CA GLU A 149 -0.99 18.63 -2.46
C GLU A 149 -0.03 17.83 -3.34
N SER A 150 1.05 17.32 -2.75
CA SER A 150 1.99 16.43 -3.44
C SER A 150 1.34 15.08 -3.77
N LEU A 151 0.51 14.54 -2.87
CA LEU A 151 -0.23 13.30 -3.08
C LEU A 151 -1.23 13.40 -4.24
N ALA A 152 -1.96 14.51 -4.33
CA ALA A 152 -2.92 14.77 -5.41
C ALA A 152 -2.23 14.87 -6.78
N ARG A 153 -1.03 15.46 -6.81
CA ARG A 153 -0.19 15.56 -8.02
C ARG A 153 0.52 14.26 -8.40
N GLY A 154 0.50 13.27 -7.51
CA GLY A 154 1.13 11.97 -7.76
C GLY A 154 2.64 12.01 -7.58
N ASP A 155 3.14 12.86 -6.68
CA ASP A 155 4.56 12.84 -6.28
C ASP A 155 4.95 11.45 -5.79
N LEU A 156 6.05 10.93 -6.32
CA LEU A 156 6.45 9.54 -6.09
C LEU A 156 6.75 9.27 -4.61
N LEU A 157 7.38 10.21 -3.90
CA LEU A 157 7.78 10.01 -2.51
C LEU A 157 6.55 10.08 -1.60
N GLU A 158 5.65 11.02 -1.85
CA GLU A 158 4.42 11.14 -1.06
C GLU A 158 3.49 9.95 -1.29
N VAL A 159 3.36 9.48 -2.54
CA VAL A 159 2.56 8.28 -2.85
C VAL A 159 3.15 7.04 -2.17
N ARG A 160 4.48 6.87 -2.15
CA ARG A 160 5.14 5.77 -1.42
C ARG A 160 4.90 5.84 0.07
N HIS A 161 5.01 7.03 0.66
CA HIS A 161 4.75 7.26 2.08
C HIS A 161 3.33 6.88 2.46
N VAL A 162 2.34 7.38 1.74
CA VAL A 162 0.92 7.10 2.01
C VAL A 162 0.60 5.62 1.77
N PHE A 163 1.10 5.04 0.67
CA PHE A 163 0.96 3.61 0.40
C PHE A 163 1.51 2.75 1.55
N ALA A 164 2.76 3.00 1.95
CA ALA A 164 3.40 2.27 3.04
C ALA A 164 2.62 2.43 4.35
N ARG A 165 2.11 3.64 4.62
CA ARG A 165 1.29 3.90 5.80
C ARG A 165 -0.01 3.09 5.81
N ILE A 166 -0.74 3.06 4.70
CA ILE A 166 -1.99 2.30 4.56
C ILE A 166 -1.73 0.81 4.80
N VAL A 167 -0.71 0.25 4.14
CA VAL A 167 -0.41 -1.19 4.25
C VAL A 167 0.04 -1.52 5.67
N PHE A 168 0.96 -0.74 6.25
CA PHE A 168 1.47 -0.97 7.59
C PHE A 168 0.38 -0.85 8.66
N ASP A 169 -0.44 0.21 8.64
CA ASP A 169 -1.55 0.40 9.59
C ASP A 169 -2.65 -0.67 9.44
N THR A 170 -2.72 -1.34 8.29
CA THR A 170 -3.63 -2.48 8.06
C THR A 170 -3.11 -3.77 8.70
N LEU A 171 -1.79 -3.98 8.68
CA LEU A 171 -1.14 -5.14 9.27
C LEU A 171 -0.97 -5.01 10.79
N TYR A 172 -0.69 -3.79 11.24
CA TYR A 172 -0.47 -3.44 12.64
C TYR A 172 -1.36 -2.25 12.99
N PRO A 173 -2.67 -2.48 13.18
CA PRO A 173 -3.59 -1.41 13.56
C PRO A 173 -3.12 -0.79 14.87
N LEU A 174 -2.81 0.51 14.83
CA LEU A 174 -2.50 1.27 16.04
C LEU A 174 -3.70 1.18 16.97
N HIS A 175 -3.53 0.56 18.15
CA HIS A 175 -4.45 0.79 19.26
C HIS A 175 -4.33 2.27 19.64
N GLN A 176 -5.18 3.11 19.05
CA GLN A 176 -5.35 4.50 19.47
C GLN A 176 -5.96 4.50 20.87
N ASN A 177 -5.13 4.36 21.90
CA ASN A 177 -5.45 4.92 23.20
C ASN A 177 -5.42 6.44 23.00
N HIS A 178 -6.59 7.02 22.79
CA HIS A 178 -6.81 8.44 23.06
C HIS A 178 -6.45 8.66 24.52
N THR A 179 -5.21 9.04 24.80
CA THR A 179 -4.84 9.67 26.05
C THR A 179 -5.63 10.97 26.12
N GLN A 180 -6.70 10.88 26.90
CA GLN A 180 -7.36 11.96 27.61
C GLN A 180 -6.41 13.15 27.74
N SER A 181 -6.65 14.17 26.91
CA SER A 181 -6.04 15.47 27.07
C SER A 181 -6.29 15.90 28.51
N ARG A 182 -5.20 16.05 29.25
CA ARG A 182 -5.15 16.69 30.56
C ARG A 182 -5.86 18.04 30.48
N ASN A 183 -7.13 18.08 30.84
CA ASN A 183 -7.72 19.25 31.47
C ASN A 183 -7.53 19.09 32.99
N SER A 184 -6.27 19.28 33.39
CA SER A 184 -5.85 19.53 34.76
C SER A 184 -5.08 20.84 34.73
N CYS A 185 -5.81 21.93 34.53
CA CYS A 185 -5.44 23.30 34.87
C CYS A 185 -6.74 23.96 35.33
N ILE A 186 -6.95 24.54 36.51
CA ILE A 186 -6.13 24.90 37.67
C ILE A 186 -7.15 24.97 38.82
N SER A 187 -6.94 24.23 39.91
CA SER A 187 -7.41 24.66 41.23
C SER A 187 -6.20 25.23 41.94
N GLN A 188 -6.21 26.54 42.21
CA GLN A 188 -5.77 27.17 43.46
C GLN A 188 -5.69 28.70 43.31
N GLY A 189 -6.36 29.41 44.23
CA GLY A 189 -5.84 30.61 44.88
C GLY A 189 -6.46 31.96 44.50
N GLY A 190 -7.39 32.44 45.32
CA GLY A 190 -7.93 33.81 45.30
C GLY A 190 -9.30 33.89 45.93
#